data_AF-A0AA39V965-F1
#
_entry.id   AF-A0AA39V965-F1
#
_cell.length_a   1.000
_cell.length_b   1.000
_cell.length_c   1.000
_cell.angle_alpha   90.00
_cell.angle_beta   90.00
_cell.angle_gamma   90.00
#
_symmetry.space_group_name_H-M   'P 1'
#
loop_
_entity.id
_entity.type
_entity.pdbx_description
1 polymer ?
#
loop_
_entity_poly.entity_id
_entity_poly.type
_entity_poly.pdbx_seq_one_letter_code
_entity_poly.pdbx_strand_id
1 'polypeptide(L)'
;MALRCPGLFTYSIENNFKPKFEYFIEQINGELEELKEFPQYFAFSLEKRIKPRHLEAVRSGLRFDLPTMLKTTDEEFIELIKRGRGFLEHVFGFMFYST
;
A
#
# COMPACT_ATOMS: atom_id res chain seq x y z
N MET A 1 6.87 -18.38 8.01
CA MET A 1 6.94 -17.42 6.88
C MET A 1 7.46 -18.07 5.58
N ALA A 2 8.58 -18.79 5.59
CA ALA A 2 9.19 -19.45 4.42
C ALA A 2 8.30 -20.44 3.63
N LEU A 3 7.48 -21.25 4.33
CA LEU A 3 6.71 -22.33 3.69
C LEU A 3 5.52 -21.84 2.85
N ARG A 4 5.08 -20.58 3.01
CA ARG A 4 3.87 -20.04 2.35
C ARG A 4 4.16 -19.37 1.01
N CYS A 5 5.41 -19.01 0.74
CA CYS A 5 5.83 -18.34 -0.50
C CYS A 5 7.24 -18.80 -0.91
N PRO A 6 7.42 -20.06 -1.35
CA PRO A 6 8.74 -20.59 -1.68
C PRO A 6 9.46 -19.81 -2.79
N GLY A 7 8.70 -19.14 -3.68
CA GLY A 7 9.26 -18.28 -4.73
C GLY A 7 10.01 -17.04 -4.21
N LEU A 8 9.83 -16.65 -2.95
CA LEU A 8 10.61 -15.53 -2.38
C LEU A 8 12.10 -15.84 -2.29
N PHE A 9 12.49 -17.12 -2.17
CA PHE A 9 13.89 -17.53 -2.11
C PHE A 9 14.65 -17.35 -3.42
N THR A 10 13.95 -17.18 -4.54
CA THR A 10 14.59 -17.00 -5.84
C THR A 10 14.86 -15.54 -6.17
N TYR A 11 14.37 -14.60 -5.35
CA TYR A 11 14.60 -13.18 -5.55
C TYR A 11 15.93 -12.73 -4.94
N SER A 12 16.64 -11.86 -5.67
CA SER A 12 17.89 -11.25 -5.21
C SER A 12 17.63 -10.34 -4.01
N ILE A 13 18.43 -10.50 -2.95
CA ILE A 13 18.36 -9.63 -1.78
C ILE A 13 18.67 -8.18 -2.16
N GLU A 14 19.79 -7.97 -2.87
CA GLU A 14 20.27 -6.63 -3.23
C GLU A 14 19.37 -5.93 -4.24
N ASN A 15 18.85 -6.66 -5.23
CA ASN A 15 18.09 -6.06 -6.32
C ASN A 15 16.57 -6.10 -6.11
N ASN A 16 16.06 -6.83 -5.11
CA ASN A 16 14.61 -6.97 -4.88
C ASN A 16 14.21 -6.67 -3.44
N PHE A 17 14.74 -7.39 -2.46
CA PHE A 17 14.30 -7.24 -1.07
C PHE A 17 14.72 -5.90 -0.48
N LYS A 18 15.99 -5.55 -0.60
CA LYS A 18 16.56 -4.31 -0.05
C LYS A 18 15.84 -3.06 -0.56
N PRO A 19 15.70 -2.81 -1.88
CA PRO A 19 15.04 -1.60 -2.36
C PRO A 19 13.54 -1.54 -2.00
N LYS A 20 12.86 -2.68 -1.92
CA LYS A 20 11.45 -2.74 -1.49
C LYS A 20 11.28 -2.47 -0.01
N PHE A 21 12.21 -2.97 0.81
CA PHE A 21 12.22 -2.75 2.24
C PHE A 21 12.55 -1.30 2.58
N GLU A 22 13.58 -0.72 1.95
CA GLU A 22 13.94 0.69 2.09
C GLU A 22 12.75 1.60 1.74
N TYR A 23 12.08 1.35 0.60
CA TYR A 23 10.87 2.10 0.24
C TYR A 23 9.74 1.95 1.28
N PHE A 24 9.54 0.75 1.83
CA PHE A 24 8.50 0.51 2.82
C PHE A 24 8.74 1.30 4.11
N ILE A 25 9.98 1.31 4.61
CA ILE A 25 10.31 2.02 5.85
C ILE A 25 10.38 3.53 5.62
N GLU A 26 11.04 3.98 4.56
CA GLU A 26 11.30 5.41 4.36
C GLU A 26 10.09 6.17 3.79
N GLN A 27 9.31 5.53 2.91
CA GLN A 27 8.26 6.23 2.15
C GLN A 27 6.86 5.89 2.66
N ILE A 28 6.60 4.60 2.92
CA ILE A 28 5.30 4.15 3.45
C ILE A 28 5.22 4.33 4.97
N ASN A 29 6.39 4.44 5.64
CA ASN A 29 6.50 4.57 7.10
C ASN A 29 5.74 3.43 7.83
N GLY A 30 5.81 2.23 7.26
CA GLY A 30 5.12 1.05 7.78
C GLY A 30 5.94 0.29 8.81
N GLU A 31 5.27 -0.51 9.63
CA GLU A 31 5.92 -1.27 10.69
C GLU A 31 6.40 -2.64 10.20
N LEU A 32 7.48 -3.17 10.80
CA LEU A 32 8.02 -4.48 10.43
C LEU A 32 6.99 -5.61 10.65
N GLU A 33 6.10 -5.46 11.63
CA GLU A 33 4.98 -6.38 11.87
C GLU A 33 4.10 -6.56 10.62
N GLU A 34 3.78 -5.48 9.90
CA GLU A 34 2.95 -5.55 8.69
C GLU A 34 3.60 -6.40 7.58
N LEU A 35 4.93 -6.30 7.43
CA LEU A 35 5.67 -7.15 6.48
C LEU A 35 5.72 -8.61 6.92
N LYS A 36 5.72 -8.89 8.23
CA LYS A 36 5.66 -10.27 8.74
C LYS A 36 4.30 -10.90 8.47
N GLU A 37 3.24 -10.12 8.64
CA GLU A 37 1.87 -10.56 8.34
C GLU A 37 1.63 -10.67 6.83
N PHE A 38 2.30 -9.82 6.04
CA PHE A 38 2.17 -9.77 4.58
C PHE A 38 3.50 -9.93 3.82
N PRO A 39 4.16 -11.10 3.89
CA PRO A 39 5.45 -11.32 3.21
C PRO A 39 5.32 -11.31 1.67
N GLN A 40 4.10 -11.46 1.15
CA GLN A 40 3.79 -11.35 -0.28
C GLN A 40 4.07 -9.95 -0.83
N TYR A 41 4.25 -8.94 0.01
CA TYR A 41 4.74 -7.61 -0.38
C TYR A 41 5.95 -7.69 -1.33
N PHE A 42 6.92 -8.54 -1.01
CA PHE A 42 8.14 -8.71 -1.80
C PHE A 42 7.91 -9.38 -3.16
N ALA A 43 6.75 -10.00 -3.40
CA ALA A 43 6.39 -10.53 -4.71
C ALA A 43 5.87 -9.45 -5.68
N PHE A 44 5.40 -8.31 -5.18
CA PHE A 44 4.91 -7.22 -6.04
C PHE A 44 6.05 -6.38 -6.60
N SER A 45 5.85 -5.83 -7.80
CA SER A 45 6.81 -4.92 -8.42
C SER A 45 6.86 -3.58 -7.68
N LEU A 46 8.06 -3.14 -7.31
CA LEU A 46 8.27 -1.84 -6.66
C LEU A 46 7.80 -0.70 -7.56
N GLU A 47 8.32 -0.67 -8.80
CA GLU A 47 8.06 0.42 -9.76
C GLU A 47 6.67 0.36 -10.37
N LYS A 48 6.13 -0.84 -10.63
CA LYS A 48 4.86 -0.99 -11.35
C LYS A 48 3.63 -1.09 -10.45
N ARG A 49 3.78 -1.50 -9.18
CA ARG A 49 2.63 -1.77 -8.29
C ARG A 49 2.71 -1.01 -6.98
N ILE A 50 3.80 -1.14 -6.24
CA ILE A 50 3.92 -0.57 -4.88
C ILE A 50 3.96 0.96 -4.94
N LYS A 51 4.92 1.53 -5.68
CA LYS A 51 5.09 2.99 -5.78
C LYS A 51 3.85 3.71 -6.32
N PRO A 52 3.25 3.30 -7.46
CA PRO A 52 2.12 4.03 -8.01
C PRO A 52 0.91 4.06 -7.08
N ARG A 53 0.61 2.94 -6.41
CA ARG A 53 -0.53 2.84 -5.50
C ARG A 53 -0.32 3.59 -4.19
N HIS A 54 0.89 3.52 -3.64
CA HIS A 54 1.23 4.32 -2.47
C HIS A 54 1.09 5.82 -2.76
N LEU A 55 1.63 6.30 -3.88
CA LEU A 55 1.50 7.71 -4.27
C LEU A 55 0.05 8.14 -4.46
N GLU A 56 -0.79 7.30 -5.07
CA GLU A 56 -2.21 7.61 -5.27
C GLU A 56 -2.99 7.61 -3.94
N ALA A 57 -2.66 6.73 -3.01
CA ALA A 57 -3.20 6.71 -1.65
C ALA A 57 -2.84 7.99 -0.89
N VAL A 58 -1.55 8.38 -0.91
CA VAL A 58 -1.05 9.62 -0.31
C VAL A 58 -1.72 10.86 -0.91
N ARG A 59 -1.83 10.92 -2.24
CA ARG A 59 -2.55 12.01 -2.95
C ARG A 59 -4.01 12.11 -2.57
N SER A 60 -4.63 10.98 -2.27
CA SER A 60 -6.03 10.92 -1.84
C SER A 60 -6.21 11.15 -0.33
N GLY A 61 -5.11 11.29 0.43
CA GLY A 61 -5.14 11.44 1.89
C GLY A 61 -5.64 10.19 2.64
N LEU A 62 -5.65 9.03 1.97
CA LEU A 62 -6.18 7.78 2.51
C LEU A 62 -5.02 6.85 2.86
N ARG A 63 -5.12 6.16 3.99
CA ARG A 63 -4.22 5.08 4.38
C ARG A 63 -4.91 3.74 4.14
N PHE A 64 -4.21 2.82 3.48
CA PHE A 64 -4.65 1.46 3.24
C PHE A 64 -3.68 0.48 3.88
N ASP A 65 -4.18 -0.66 4.33
CA ASP A 65 -3.34 -1.81 4.68
C ASP A 65 -2.66 -2.39 3.43
N LEU A 66 -1.47 -2.98 3.60
CA LEU A 66 -0.70 -3.56 2.48
C LEU A 66 -1.51 -4.59 1.65
N PRO A 67 -2.25 -5.54 2.25
CA PRO A 67 -3.06 -6.47 1.48
C PRO A 67 -4.11 -5.77 0.61
N THR A 68 -4.90 -4.85 1.17
CA THR A 68 -5.91 -4.10 0.41
C THR A 68 -5.28 -3.26 -0.69
N MET A 69 -4.16 -2.58 -0.39
CA MET A 69 -3.47 -1.76 -1.37
C MET A 69 -2.89 -2.59 -2.52
N LEU A 70 -2.37 -3.81 -2.29
CA LEU A 70 -1.59 -4.53 -3.29
C LEU A 70 -2.32 -5.69 -3.97
N LYS A 71 -3.29 -6.33 -3.30
CA LYS A 71 -4.04 -7.48 -3.84
C LYS A 71 -5.22 -7.11 -4.74
N THR A 72 -5.85 -5.97 -4.49
CA THR A 72 -7.00 -5.48 -5.26
C THR A 72 -6.63 -5.25 -6.72
N THR A 73 -7.58 -5.38 -7.65
CA THR A 73 -7.34 -4.97 -9.05
C THR A 73 -7.16 -3.46 -9.16
N ASP A 74 -6.78 -2.96 -10.33
CA ASP A 74 -6.64 -1.51 -10.52
C ASP A 74 -8.00 -0.81 -10.48
N GLU A 75 -9.04 -1.44 -11.02
CA GLU A 75 -10.43 -0.96 -10.95
C GLU A 75 -10.94 -0.92 -9.50
N GLU A 76 -10.73 -1.99 -8.74
CA GLU A 76 -11.13 -2.06 -7.33
C GLU A 76 -10.41 -1.00 -6.48
N PHE A 77 -9.10 -0.82 -6.71
CA PHE A 77 -8.31 0.18 -6.00
C PHE A 77 -8.80 1.60 -6.30
N ILE A 78 -9.13 1.90 -7.55
CA ILE A 78 -9.70 3.19 -7.96
C ILE A 78 -11.06 3.42 -7.29
N GLU A 79 -11.93 2.41 -7.25
CA GLU A 79 -13.23 2.50 -6.56
C GLU A 79 -13.08 2.74 -5.06
N LEU A 80 -12.12 2.06 -4.40
CA LEU A 80 -11.81 2.30 -2.98
C LEU A 80 -11.38 3.74 -2.72
N ILE A 81 -10.52 4.29 -3.58
CA ILE A 81 -10.06 5.67 -3.50
C ILE A 81 -11.23 6.65 -3.69
N LYS A 82 -12.08 6.45 -4.70
CA LYS A 82 -13.28 7.28 -4.93
C LYS A 82 -14.21 7.26 -3.72
N ARG A 83 -14.47 6.07 -3.17
CA ARG A 83 -15.34 5.88 -2.01
C ARG A 83 -14.77 6.56 -0.77
N GLY A 84 -13.46 6.45 -0.54
CA GLY A 84 -12.79 7.09 0.59
C GLY A 84 -12.75 8.63 0.49
N ARG A 85 -12.54 9.18 -0.72
CA ARG A 85 -12.61 10.65 -0.94
C ARG A 85 -14.01 11.20 -0.68
N GLY A 86 -15.05 10.48 -1.12
CA GLY A 86 -16.44 10.88 -0.87
C GLY A 86 -16.79 10.96 0.63
N PHE A 87 -16.14 10.14 1.47
CA PHE A 87 -16.33 10.20 2.91
C PHE A 87 -15.67 11.42 3.56
N LEU A 88 -14.44 11.77 3.14
CA LEU A 88 -13.72 12.95 3.65
C LEU A 88 -14.41 14.26 3.27
N GLU A 89 -14.87 14.41 2.03
CA GLU A 89 -15.60 15.60 1.56
C GLU A 89 -16.90 15.82 2.36
N HIS A 90 -17.64 14.75 2.65
CA HIS A 90 -18.85 14.84 3.47
C HIS A 90 -18.56 15.18 4.94
N VAL A 91 -17.51 14.63 5.54
CA VAL A 91 -17.16 14.91 6.94
C VAL A 91 -16.63 16.34 7.10
N PHE A 92 -15.78 16.81 6.18
CA PHE A 92 -15.27 18.19 6.22
C PHE A 92 -16.34 19.21 5.82
N GLY A 93 -17.22 18.89 4.86
CA GLY A 93 -18.34 19.77 4.48
C GLY A 93 -19.31 20.05 5.64
N PHE A 94 -19.56 19.08 6.52
CA PHE A 94 -20.37 19.32 7.72
C PHE A 94 -19.64 20.15 8.79
N MET A 95 -18.31 20.07 8.86
CA MET A 95 -17.52 20.77 9.88
C MET A 95 -17.39 22.27 9.60
N PHE A 96 -17.51 22.72 8.34
CA PHE A 96 -17.40 24.12 7.95
C PHE A 96 -18.73 24.89 7.84
N TYR A 97 -19.88 24.20 7.86
CA TYR A 97 -21.22 24.83 7.79
C TYR A 97 -21.94 24.95 9.14
N SER A 98 -21.29 24.61 10.25
CA SER A 98 -21.82 24.81 11.61
C SER A 98 -20.96 25.81 12.39
N THR A 99 -20.99 27.09 12.02
CA THR A 99 -20.70 28.23 12.91
C THR A 99 -21.44 29.46 12.41
#